data_AF-A0A2E7SLR7-F1
#
_entry.id   AF-A0A2E7SLR7-F1
#
_cell.length_a   1.000
_cell.length_b   1.000
_cell.length_c   1.000
_cell.angle_alpha   90.00
_cell.angle_beta   90.00
_cell.angle_gamma   90.00
#
_symmetry.space_group_name_H-M   'P 1'
#
loop_
_entity.id
_entity.type
_entity.pdbx_description
1 polymer ?
#
loop_
_entity_poly.entity_id
_entity_poly.type
_entity_poly.pdbx_seq_one_letter_code
_entity_poly.pdbx_strand_id
1 'polypeptide(L)'
;MGFKVTQEIELNIPVRVDYVQLVRAVVGSLAATNPGLSAARISDLRLVVSEALTNAIRAQEKNSVAERLTILCKLTDSAIEVKVMDKAKGFEIDMVPDLPPTESPERLEHERGLGLTIMREMSDGLEIESSSEGTVVHMTINSQSGKNS
;
A
#
# COMPACT_ATOMS: atom_id res chain seq x y z
N MET A 1 8.13 -23.07 2.97
CA MET A 1 6.87 -23.40 3.66
C MET A 1 5.86 -22.36 3.17
N GLY A 2 4.89 -22.75 2.33
CA GLY A 2 3.98 -21.79 1.71
C GLY A 2 2.86 -21.41 2.67
N PHE A 3 2.56 -20.11 2.78
CA PHE A 3 1.38 -19.63 3.49
C PHE A 3 0.13 -20.11 2.76
N LYS A 4 -0.85 -20.65 3.49
CA LYS A 4 -2.14 -21.01 2.90
C LYS A 4 -2.93 -19.72 2.69
N VAL A 5 -3.19 -19.38 1.42
CA VAL A 5 -4.09 -18.28 1.08
C VAL A 5 -5.50 -18.70 1.46
N THR A 6 -6.15 -17.91 2.31
CA THR A 6 -7.51 -18.18 2.77
C THR A 6 -8.53 -17.42 1.95
N GLN A 7 -8.20 -16.20 1.53
CA GLN A 7 -9.06 -15.33 0.73
C GLN A 7 -8.20 -14.44 -0.18
N GLU A 8 -8.68 -14.17 -1.38
CA GLU A 8 -8.02 -13.30 -2.34
C GLU A 8 -9.07 -12.44 -3.06
N ILE A 9 -8.75 -11.16 -3.23
CA ILE A 9 -9.56 -10.23 -4.02
C ILE A 9 -8.65 -9.45 -4.96
N GLU A 10 -9.17 -9.19 -6.15
CA GLU A 10 -8.56 -8.28 -7.12
C GLU A 10 -9.55 -7.16 -7.44
N LEU A 11 -9.08 -5.92 -7.36
CA LEU A 11 -9.83 -4.73 -7.73
C LEU A 11 -9.12 -4.06 -8.89
N ASN A 12 -9.87 -3.85 -9.97
CA ASN A 12 -9.44 -3.02 -11.09
C ASN A 12 -10.23 -1.73 -11.04
N ILE A 13 -9.59 -0.57 -10.81
CA ILE A 13 -10.27 0.72 -10.59
C ILE A 13 -9.84 1.79 -11.62
N PRO A 14 -10.69 2.78 -11.93
CA PRO A 14 -10.27 3.95 -12.69
C PRO A 14 -9.24 4.80 -11.92
N VAL A 15 -8.50 5.63 -12.65
CA VAL A 15 -7.53 6.61 -12.12
C VAL A 15 -8.26 7.80 -11.52
N ARG A 16 -8.89 7.62 -10.36
CA ARG A 16 -9.71 8.63 -9.70
C ARG A 16 -9.60 8.53 -8.19
N VAL A 17 -9.31 9.65 -7.53
CA VAL A 17 -9.15 9.72 -6.06
C VAL A 17 -10.38 9.23 -5.28
N ASP A 18 -11.58 9.38 -5.84
CA ASP A 18 -12.84 8.93 -5.24
C ASP A 18 -12.84 7.41 -4.93
N TYR A 19 -12.07 6.62 -5.69
CA TYR A 19 -11.99 5.17 -5.49
C TYR A 19 -11.07 4.76 -4.34
N VAL A 20 -10.26 5.66 -3.79
CA VAL A 20 -9.40 5.37 -2.63
C VAL A 20 -10.24 4.95 -1.43
N GLN A 21 -11.35 5.65 -1.16
CA GLN A 21 -12.23 5.30 -0.05
C GLN A 21 -12.87 3.91 -0.23
N LEU A 22 -13.27 3.58 -1.46
CA LEU A 22 -13.82 2.26 -1.79
C LEU A 22 -12.79 1.15 -1.54
N VAL A 23 -11.58 1.29 -2.07
CA VAL A 23 -10.53 0.27 -1.88
C VAL A 23 -10.20 0.10 -0.39
N ARG A 24 -10.05 1.19 0.37
CA ARG A 24 -9.85 1.14 1.83
C ARG A 24 -10.94 0.36 2.55
N ALA A 25 -12.20 0.58 2.18
CA ALA A 25 -13.32 -0.14 2.76
C ALA A 25 -13.22 -1.63 2.46
N VAL A 26 -12.99 -2.00 1.20
CA VAL A 26 -12.90 -3.40 0.78
C VAL A 26 -11.72 -4.13 1.46
N VAL A 27 -10.51 -3.57 1.42
CA VAL A 27 -9.34 -4.21 2.05
C VAL A 27 -9.49 -4.29 3.57
N GLY A 28 -10.09 -3.26 4.18
CA GLY A 28 -10.37 -3.24 5.61
C GLY A 28 -11.41 -4.27 6.03
N SER A 29 -12.45 -4.46 5.22
CA SER A 29 -13.48 -5.47 5.44
C SER A 29 -12.91 -6.88 5.28
N LEU A 30 -12.04 -7.11 4.30
CA LEU A 30 -11.34 -8.39 4.15
C LEU A 30 -10.41 -8.66 5.34
N ALA A 31 -9.61 -7.68 5.76
CA ALA A 31 -8.71 -7.85 6.90
C ALA A 31 -9.47 -8.18 8.20
N ALA A 32 -10.66 -7.61 8.40
CA ALA A 32 -11.50 -7.84 9.57
C ALA A 32 -12.06 -9.27 9.68
N THR A 33 -11.98 -10.09 8.62
CA THR A 33 -12.36 -11.51 8.70
C THR A 33 -11.31 -12.35 9.42
N ASN A 34 -10.06 -11.87 9.56
CA ASN A 34 -9.01 -12.55 10.30
C ASN A 34 -8.93 -12.00 11.74
N PRO A 35 -9.26 -12.82 12.76
CA PRO A 35 -9.21 -12.39 14.16
C PRO A 35 -7.80 -12.09 14.69
N GLY A 36 -6.74 -12.54 13.99
CA GLY A 36 -5.35 -12.22 14.30
C GLY A 36 -4.92 -10.81 13.88
N LEU A 37 -5.75 -10.08 13.12
CA LEU A 37 -5.50 -8.67 12.77
C LEU A 37 -6.27 -7.75 13.71
N SER A 38 -5.54 -6.98 14.52
CA SER A 38 -6.15 -6.00 15.42
C SER A 38 -6.73 -4.80 14.65
N ALA A 39 -7.68 -4.09 15.26
CA ALA A 39 -8.25 -2.87 14.66
C ALA A 39 -7.18 -1.79 14.36
N ALA A 40 -6.11 -1.72 15.17
CA ALA A 40 -4.97 -0.86 14.89
C ALA A 40 -4.25 -1.28 13.61
N ARG A 41 -3.91 -2.57 13.45
CA ARG A 41 -3.25 -3.08 12.22
C ARG A 41 -4.13 -2.93 10.97
N ILE A 42 -5.46 -3.06 11.12
CA ILE A 42 -6.40 -2.77 10.02
C ILE A 42 -6.41 -1.28 9.66
N SER A 43 -6.20 -0.39 10.65
CA SER A 43 -6.10 1.04 10.40
C SER A 43 -4.80 1.39 9.68
N ASP A 44 -3.68 0.79 10.11
CA ASP A 44 -2.38 0.88 9.45
C ASP A 44 -2.47 0.40 8.00
N LEU A 45 -3.09 -0.77 7.76
CA LEU A 45 -3.36 -1.30 6.42
C LEU A 45 -4.11 -0.27 5.55
N ARG A 46 -5.19 0.31 6.05
CA ARG A 46 -5.97 1.31 5.31
C ARG A 46 -5.13 2.54 4.99
N LEU A 47 -4.27 2.96 5.91
CA LEU A 47 -3.38 4.11 5.73
C LEU A 47 -2.36 3.82 4.61
N VAL A 48 -1.61 2.72 4.70
CA VAL A 48 -0.58 2.41 3.70
C VAL A 48 -1.17 2.16 2.31
N VAL A 49 -2.36 1.54 2.23
CA VAL A 49 -3.09 1.38 0.97
C VAL A 49 -3.54 2.73 0.39
N SER A 50 -3.89 3.69 1.25
CA SER A 50 -4.24 5.05 0.81
C SER A 50 -3.04 5.75 0.19
N GLU A 51 -1.87 5.65 0.81
CA GLU A 51 -0.62 6.25 0.31
C GLU A 51 -0.20 5.61 -1.02
N ALA A 52 -0.18 4.28 -1.09
CA ALA A 52 0.16 3.55 -2.31
C ALA A 52 -0.77 3.92 -3.48
N LEU A 53 -2.08 3.93 -3.25
CA LEU A 53 -3.06 4.31 -4.26
C LEU A 53 -2.95 5.77 -4.69
N THR A 54 -2.78 6.68 -3.74
CA THR A 54 -2.66 8.11 -4.03
C THR A 54 -1.42 8.38 -4.88
N ASN A 55 -0.30 7.70 -4.57
CA ASN A 55 0.93 7.78 -5.36
C ASN A 55 0.74 7.22 -6.77
N ALA A 56 0.11 6.05 -6.91
CA ALA A 56 -0.21 5.44 -8.20
C ALA A 56 -1.11 6.36 -9.07
N ILE A 57 -2.16 6.94 -8.48
CA ILE A 57 -3.06 7.89 -9.17
C ILE A 57 -2.28 9.11 -9.66
N ARG A 58 -1.52 9.76 -8.76
CA ARG A 58 -0.69 10.93 -9.11
C ARG A 58 0.33 10.61 -10.19
N ALA A 59 0.95 9.44 -10.14
CA ALA A 59 1.92 9.00 -11.14
C ALA A 59 1.25 8.85 -12.51
N GLN A 60 0.08 8.21 -12.59
CA GLN A 60 -0.63 8.05 -13.86
C GLN A 60 -1.15 9.40 -14.40
N GLU A 61 -1.70 10.27 -13.55
CA GLU A 61 -2.12 11.63 -13.93
C GLU A 61 -0.95 12.43 -14.50
N LYS A 62 0.21 12.43 -13.81
CA LYS A 62 1.43 13.11 -14.26
C LYS A 62 1.93 12.61 -15.62
N ASN A 63 1.78 11.31 -15.88
CA ASN A 63 2.21 10.67 -17.13
C ASN A 63 1.11 10.61 -18.19
N SER A 64 -0.08 11.18 -17.93
CA SER A 64 -1.25 11.12 -18.83
C SER A 64 -1.66 9.68 -19.21
N VAL A 65 -1.50 8.75 -18.27
CA VAL A 65 -1.86 7.32 -18.37
C VAL A 65 -3.28 7.15 -17.83
N ALA A 66 -4.17 6.54 -18.63
CA ALA A 66 -5.59 6.38 -18.27
C ALA A 66 -5.96 4.91 -17.98
N GLU A 67 -4.99 4.01 -18.08
CA GLU A 67 -5.10 2.61 -17.74
C GLU A 67 -5.55 2.43 -16.28
N ARG A 68 -6.32 1.36 -16.03
CA ARG A 68 -6.84 1.07 -14.69
C ARG A 68 -5.72 0.69 -13.74
N LEU A 69 -5.86 1.09 -12.48
CA LEU A 69 -5.03 0.60 -11.39
C LEU A 69 -5.52 -0.77 -10.96
N THR A 70 -4.59 -1.68 -10.70
CA THR A 70 -4.90 -3.01 -10.16
C THR A 70 -4.44 -3.10 -8.71
N ILE A 71 -5.34 -3.58 -7.85
CA ILE A 71 -5.07 -3.83 -6.44
C ILE A 71 -5.34 -5.29 -6.16
N LEU A 72 -4.31 -6.03 -5.77
CA LEU A 72 -4.42 -7.41 -5.34
C LEU A 72 -4.30 -7.46 -3.82
N CYS A 73 -5.27 -8.07 -3.14
CA CYS A 73 -5.24 -8.23 -1.70
C CYS A 73 -5.41 -9.71 -1.34
N LYS A 74 -4.42 -10.24 -0.63
CA LYS A 74 -4.33 -11.65 -0.24
C LYS A 74 -4.33 -11.74 1.27
N LEU A 75 -5.31 -12.43 1.81
CA LEU A 75 -5.34 -12.79 3.22
C LEU A 75 -4.82 -14.22 3.38
N THR A 76 -3.87 -14.38 4.29
CA THR A 76 -3.32 -15.66 4.71
C THR A 76 -3.61 -15.88 6.19
N ASP A 77 -3.26 -17.05 6.71
CA ASP A 77 -3.37 -17.34 8.14
C ASP A 77 -2.51 -16.40 9.00
N SER A 78 -1.38 -15.90 8.47
CA SER A 78 -0.40 -15.15 9.25
C SER A 78 -0.26 -13.68 8.86
N ALA A 79 -0.81 -13.23 7.73
CA ALA A 79 -0.68 -11.86 7.24
C ALA A 79 -1.76 -11.48 6.23
N ILE A 80 -1.90 -10.19 5.99
CA ILE A 80 -2.55 -9.65 4.79
C ILE A 80 -1.51 -8.94 3.93
N GLU A 81 -1.51 -9.28 2.64
CA GLU A 81 -0.62 -8.72 1.64
C GLU A 81 -1.42 -7.90 0.63
N VAL A 82 -0.96 -6.70 0.29
CA VAL A 82 -1.59 -5.85 -0.72
C VAL A 82 -0.55 -5.44 -1.76
N LYS A 83 -0.88 -5.66 -3.04
CA LYS A 83 -0.13 -5.12 -4.18
C LYS A 83 -0.95 -4.03 -4.84
N VAL A 84 -0.37 -2.85 -5.01
CA VAL A 84 -0.91 -1.77 -5.83
C VAL A 84 -0.05 -1.65 -7.08
N MET A 85 -0.67 -1.74 -8.26
CA MET A 85 0.01 -1.79 -9.54
C MET A 85 -0.52 -0.69 -10.45
N ASP A 86 0.38 0.17 -10.90
CA ASP A 86 0.13 1.20 -11.91
C ASP A 86 0.84 0.90 -13.23
N LYS A 87 0.48 1.66 -14.26
CA LYS A 87 1.10 1.66 -15.59
C LYS A 87 1.77 3.01 -15.90
N ALA A 88 2.07 3.79 -14.86
CA ALA A 88 2.77 5.05 -15.04
C ALA A 88 4.24 4.80 -15.42
N LYS A 89 4.91 5.81 -15.98
CA LYS A 89 6.36 5.78 -16.04
C LYS A 89 6.89 5.71 -14.61
N GLY A 90 7.64 4.65 -14.29
CA GLY A 90 8.23 4.46 -12.97
C GLY A 90 9.26 5.54 -12.61
N PHE A 91 9.79 5.40 -11.41
CA PHE A 91 10.78 6.28 -10.81
C PHE A 91 11.96 5.48 -10.24
N GLU A 92 13.11 6.15 -10.12
CA GLU A 92 14.27 5.64 -9.39
C GLU A 92 14.01 5.75 -7.89
N ILE A 93 13.91 4.61 -7.21
CA ILE A 93 13.59 4.55 -5.77
C ILE A 93 14.70 5.23 -4.96
N ASP A 94 15.96 5.04 -5.35
CA ASP A 94 17.13 5.63 -4.69
C ASP A 94 17.22 7.15 -4.84
N MET A 95 16.42 7.74 -5.73
CA MET A 95 16.32 9.20 -5.91
C MET A 95 15.17 9.82 -5.10
N VAL A 96 14.40 9.02 -4.35
CA VAL A 96 13.40 9.56 -3.41
C VAL A 96 14.17 10.10 -2.20
N PRO A 97 14.17 11.43 -1.96
CA PRO A 97 14.97 12.01 -0.89
C PRO A 97 14.51 11.48 0.46
N ASP A 98 15.48 11.19 1.33
CA ASP A 98 15.21 10.93 2.73
C ASP A 98 14.48 12.11 3.34
N LEU A 99 13.43 11.85 4.11
CA LEU A 99 12.72 12.90 4.81
C LEU A 99 13.63 13.51 5.88
N PRO A 100 13.63 14.84 6.03
CA PRO A 100 14.28 15.47 7.16
C PRO A 100 13.64 15.00 8.48
N PRO A 101 14.30 15.17 9.64
CA PRO A 101 13.83 14.65 10.94
C PRO A 101 12.37 15.00 11.24
N THR A 102 11.68 14.16 12.00
CA THR A 102 10.22 14.25 12.28
C THR A 102 9.80 15.61 12.84
N GLU A 103 10.69 16.27 13.58
CA GLU A 103 10.46 17.56 14.24
C GLU A 103 10.80 18.78 13.36
N SER A 104 11.28 18.56 12.13
CA SER A 104 11.65 19.66 11.23
C SER A 104 10.44 20.26 10.50
N PRO A 105 10.31 21.61 10.44
CA PRO A 105 9.24 22.27 9.68
C PRO A 105 9.28 21.91 8.19
N GLU A 106 10.47 21.70 7.63
CA GLU A 106 10.72 21.33 6.24
C GLU A 106 10.13 19.95 5.87
N ARG A 107 9.80 19.10 6.84
CA ARG A 107 9.19 17.79 6.59
C ARG A 107 7.79 17.90 5.99
N LEU A 108 7.06 18.97 6.32
CA LEU A 108 5.74 19.26 5.73
C LEU A 108 5.84 19.70 4.26
N GLU A 109 6.98 20.24 3.84
CA GLU A 109 7.23 20.69 2.47
C GLU A 109 7.64 19.53 1.55
N HIS A 110 7.99 18.37 2.11
CA HIS A 110 8.43 17.17 1.39
C HIS A 110 7.30 16.16 1.15
N GLU A 111 6.23 16.57 0.47
CA GLU A 111 5.10 15.70 0.13
C GLU A 111 5.51 14.42 -0.62
N ARG A 112 6.59 14.48 -1.42
CA ARG A 112 7.05 13.36 -2.26
C ARG A 112 7.68 12.20 -1.49
N GLY A 113 8.22 12.44 -0.29
CA GLY A 113 8.82 11.40 0.56
C GLY A 113 7.88 10.87 1.64
N LEU A 114 6.86 11.65 2.02
CA LEU A 114 5.99 11.36 3.16
C LEU A 114 5.22 10.04 3.00
N GLY A 115 4.61 9.82 1.83
CA GLY A 115 3.85 8.59 1.58
C GLY A 115 4.71 7.32 1.64
N LEU A 116 5.95 7.38 1.14
CA LEU A 116 6.89 6.26 1.22
C LEU A 116 7.29 5.97 2.67
N THR A 117 7.57 7.00 3.45
CA THR A 117 7.89 6.85 4.88
C THR A 117 6.71 6.27 5.65
N ILE A 118 5.49 6.75 5.42
CA ILE A 118 4.28 6.18 6.05
C ILE A 118 4.16 4.70 5.70
N MET A 119 4.33 4.32 4.44
CA MET A 119 4.30 2.91 4.04
C MET A 119 5.38 2.10 4.75
N ARG A 120 6.61 2.61 4.85
CA ARG A 120 7.74 1.93 5.55
C ARG A 120 7.51 1.79 7.05
N GLU A 121 6.95 2.80 7.71
CA GLU A 121 6.78 2.79 9.17
C GLU A 121 5.57 1.96 9.62
N MET A 122 4.51 1.89 8.81
CA MET A 122 3.25 1.26 9.19
C MET A 122 3.11 -0.19 8.70
N SER A 123 3.83 -0.56 7.64
CA SER A 123 3.86 -1.95 7.14
C SER A 123 4.95 -2.79 7.84
N ASP A 124 4.75 -4.10 7.91
CA ASP A 124 5.80 -5.02 8.39
C ASP A 124 6.77 -5.42 7.26
N GLY A 125 6.34 -5.27 6.02
CA GLY A 125 7.14 -5.50 4.82
C GLY A 125 6.70 -4.59 3.68
N LEU A 126 7.67 -4.03 2.97
CA LEU A 126 7.47 -3.17 1.82
C LEU A 126 8.49 -3.51 0.74
N GLU A 127 7.99 -3.93 -0.42
CA GLU A 127 8.77 -4.15 -1.64
C GLU A 127 8.21 -3.24 -2.73
N ILE A 128 9.09 -2.53 -3.43
CA ILE A 128 8.70 -1.64 -4.53
C ILE A 128 9.52 -2.02 -5.75
N GLU A 129 8.82 -2.39 -6.82
CA GLU A 129 9.41 -2.66 -8.12
C GLU A 129 8.92 -1.57 -9.08
N SER A 130 9.84 -0.82 -9.67
CA SER A 130 9.53 0.33 -10.51
C SER A 130 10.31 0.24 -11.81
N SER A 131 9.64 0.44 -12.94
CA SER A 131 10.21 0.33 -14.28
C SER A 131 9.57 1.32 -15.25
N SER A 132 10.01 1.34 -16.51
CA SER A 132 9.32 2.13 -17.55
C SER A 132 7.86 1.73 -17.76
N GLU A 133 7.47 0.52 -17.37
CA GLU A 133 6.15 -0.07 -17.63
C GLU A 133 5.15 0.07 -16.47
N GLY A 134 5.56 0.65 -15.35
CA GLY A 134 4.74 0.75 -14.15
C GLY A 134 5.52 0.60 -12.85
N THR A 135 4.79 0.84 -11.76
CA THR A 135 5.24 0.54 -10.40
C THR A 135 4.35 -0.52 -9.76
N VAL A 136 4.96 -1.45 -9.03
CA VAL A 136 4.31 -2.39 -8.14
C VAL A 136 4.76 -2.07 -6.71
N VAL A 137 3.81 -1.73 -5.85
CA VAL A 137 4.04 -1.56 -4.41
C VAL A 137 3.41 -2.74 -3.69
N HIS A 138 4.23 -3.61 -3.09
CA HIS A 138 3.80 -4.76 -2.31
C HIS A 138 4.03 -4.50 -0.83
N MET A 139 2.94 -4.50 -0.07
CA MET A 139 2.92 -4.26 1.37
C MET A 139 2.42 -5.49 2.11
N THR A 140 2.98 -5.76 3.28
CA THR A 140 2.58 -6.86 4.16
C THR A 140 2.27 -6.33 5.57
N ILE A 141 1.14 -6.77 6.12
CA ILE A 141 0.74 -6.55 7.51
C ILE A 141 0.55 -7.92 8.17
N ASN A 142 1.41 -8.22 9.14
CA ASN A 142 1.38 -9.46 9.89
C ASN A 142 0.21 -9.48 10.86
N SER A 143 -0.48 -10.61 10.90
CA SER A 143 -1.40 -10.94 11.98
C SER A 143 -0.59 -11.31 13.22
N GLN A 144 -1.05 -10.90 14.40
CA GLN A 144 -0.51 -11.43 15.64
C GLN A 144 -1.14 -12.79 15.89
N SER A 145 -0.58 -13.82 15.26
CA SER A 145 -0.82 -15.20 15.70
C SER A 145 -0.23 -15.35 17.11
N GLY A 146 -1.07 -15.65 18.09
CA GLY A 146 -0.76 -15.56 19.52
C GLY A 146 0.57 -16.21 19.92
N LYS A 147 1.54 -15.38 20.34
CA LYS A 147 2.55 -15.79 21.30
C LYS A 147 1.95 -15.69 22.70
N ASN A 148 1.12 -16.65 23.07
CA ASN A 148 0.86 -17.00 24.46
C ASN A 148 1.21 -18.48 24.62
N SER A 149 2.49 -18.74 24.84
CA SER A 149 3.02 -19.98 25.40
C SER A 149 3.88 -19.64 26.60
#